data_AF-D4MK54-F1
#
_entry.id   AF-D4MK54-F1
#
_cell.length_a   1.000
_cell.length_b   1.000
_cell.length_c   1.000
_cell.angle_alpha   90.00
_cell.angle_beta   90.00
_cell.angle_gamma   90.00
#
_symmetry.space_group_name_H-M   'P 1'
#
loop_
_entity.id
_entity.type
_entity.pdbx_description
1 polymer ?
#
loop_
_entity_poly.entity_id
_entity_poly.type
_entity_poly.pdbx_seq_one_letter_code
_entity_poly.pdbx_strand_id
1 'polypeptide(L)'
;MDYYSKSGRQPFFKLLLSGLLFMVFGNLLCTIVTVSTAPFMNFEFFKVIVFIFTLIIFYSLMFTAGYRDGDREQKYVRLHKAEPPKESKWVLIGIILMAIMFVPSLLLLLDKLCGWYFDMTFVHRIIDGLVYPLSLMIVPENTIDSMDIFVPFIYMLCYAGIPAATHLGYYFGYTQKFNKDDIMYQ
;
A
#
# COMPACT_ATOMS: atom_id res chain seq x y z
N MET A 1 -26.09 26.17 -22.95
CA MET A 1 -25.64 25.57 -21.67
C MET A 1 -25.08 24.19 -21.99
N ASP A 2 -23.76 24.09 -22.05
CA ASP A 2 -23.03 22.89 -22.44
C ASP A 2 -23.17 21.78 -21.39
N TYR A 3 -24.05 20.82 -21.65
CA TYR A 3 -24.28 19.65 -20.80
C TYR A 3 -23.32 18.47 -21.09
N TYR A 4 -22.23 18.71 -21.82
CA TYR A 4 -21.30 17.68 -22.32
C TYR A 4 -19.82 17.91 -21.94
N SER A 5 -19.50 18.60 -20.84
CA SER A 5 -18.08 18.87 -20.47
C SER A 5 -17.62 18.36 -19.09
N LYS A 6 -18.31 17.40 -18.48
CA LYS A 6 -17.73 16.64 -17.35
C LYS A 6 -17.46 15.22 -17.81
N SER A 7 -16.24 14.96 -18.27
CA SER A 7 -15.76 13.59 -18.48
C SER A 7 -16.14 12.76 -17.25
N GLY A 8 -16.83 11.64 -17.42
CA GLY A 8 -17.26 10.76 -16.31
C GLY A 8 -16.12 10.12 -15.50
N ARG A 9 -14.90 10.63 -15.67
CA ARG A 9 -13.68 10.26 -14.98
C ARG A 9 -13.77 10.62 -13.50
N GLN A 10 -13.21 9.75 -12.67
CA GLN A 10 -13.11 10.06 -11.25
C GLN A 10 -12.13 11.23 -11.05
N PRO A 11 -12.49 12.22 -10.23
CA PRO A 11 -11.57 13.30 -9.90
C PRO A 11 -10.39 12.72 -9.11
N PHE A 12 -9.21 13.30 -9.33
CA PHE A 12 -7.94 12.89 -8.71
C PHE A 12 -8.06 12.67 -7.19
N PHE A 13 -8.75 13.57 -6.48
CA PHE A 13 -8.95 13.47 -5.04
C PHE A 13 -9.73 12.22 -4.61
N LYS A 14 -10.75 11.79 -5.39
CA LYS A 14 -11.49 10.57 -5.08
C LYS A 14 -10.62 9.32 -5.28
N LEU A 15 -9.75 9.32 -6.29
CA LEU A 15 -8.80 8.23 -6.52
C LEU A 15 -7.76 8.15 -5.40
N LEU A 16 -7.21 9.29 -5.00
CA LEU A 16 -6.27 9.38 -3.88
C LEU A 16 -6.92 8.91 -2.57
N LEU A 17 -8.14 9.35 -2.27
CA LEU A 17 -8.89 8.91 -1.10
C LEU A 17 -9.18 7.40 -1.14
N SER A 18 -9.56 6.87 -2.30
CA SER A 18 -9.77 5.43 -2.47
C SER A 18 -8.47 4.66 -2.25
N GLY A 19 -7.35 5.12 -2.81
CA GLY A 19 -6.03 4.52 -2.59
C GLY A 19 -5.62 4.54 -1.13
N LEU A 20 -5.87 5.65 -0.43
CA LEU A 20 -5.61 5.78 1.00
C LEU A 20 -6.46 4.81 1.82
N LEU A 21 -7.74 4.63 1.49
CA LEU A 21 -8.61 3.66 2.16
C LEU A 21 -8.12 2.22 1.95
N PHE A 22 -7.73 1.85 0.72
CA PHE A 22 -7.13 0.53 0.46
C PHE A 22 -5.84 0.32 1.22
N MET A 23 -5.03 1.37 1.37
CA MET A 23 -3.76 1.33 2.09
C MET A 23 -3.97 1.13 3.61
N VAL A 24 -4.87 1.92 4.22
CA VAL A 24 -5.25 1.77 5.64
C VAL A 24 -5.83 0.39 5.89
N PHE A 25 -6.70 -0.08 5.00
CA PHE A 25 -7.29 -1.41 5.10
C PHE A 25 -6.24 -2.52 4.91
N GLY A 26 -5.27 -2.33 4.01
CA GLY A 26 -4.15 -3.24 3.81
C GLY A 26 -3.30 -3.39 5.07
N ASN A 27 -2.94 -2.27 5.70
CA ASN A 27 -2.21 -2.30 6.98
C ASN A 27 -3.03 -2.94 8.08
N LEU A 28 -4.32 -2.62 8.20
CA LEU A 28 -5.21 -3.25 9.18
C LEU A 28 -5.26 -4.78 9.01
N LEU A 29 -5.40 -5.26 7.77
CA LEU A 29 -5.38 -6.71 7.48
C LEU A 29 -4.03 -7.34 7.84
N CYS A 30 -2.92 -6.67 7.54
CA CYS A 30 -1.60 -7.18 7.91
C CYS A 30 -1.41 -7.26 9.44
N THR A 31 -1.92 -6.27 10.18
CA THR A 31 -1.95 -6.30 11.65
C THR A 31 -2.80 -7.46 12.16
N ILE A 32 -4.00 -7.68 11.61
CA ILE A 32 -4.87 -8.80 11.98
C ILE A 32 -4.18 -10.14 11.74
N VAL A 33 -3.56 -10.32 10.58
CA VAL A 33 -2.82 -11.55 10.25
C VAL A 33 -1.71 -11.76 11.29
N THR A 34 -0.89 -10.74 11.53
CA THR A 34 0.24 -10.81 12.47
C THR A 34 -0.20 -11.14 13.90
N VAL A 35 -1.26 -10.49 14.39
CA VAL A 35 -1.83 -10.76 15.72
C VAL A 35 -2.46 -12.14 15.79
N SER A 36 -3.17 -12.59 14.76
CA SER A 36 -3.79 -13.92 14.72
C SER A 36 -2.74 -15.04 14.72
N THR A 37 -1.56 -14.76 14.17
CA THR A 37 -0.43 -15.67 14.13
C THR A 37 0.47 -15.61 15.36
N ALA A 38 0.23 -14.69 16.30
CA ALA A 38 1.06 -14.48 17.49
C ALA A 38 1.45 -15.78 18.24
N PRO A 39 0.59 -16.80 18.41
CA PRO A 39 0.97 -18.05 19.08
C PRO A 39 2.14 -18.80 18.41
N PHE A 40 2.30 -18.63 17.09
CA PHE A 40 3.33 -19.28 16.28
C PHE A 40 4.58 -18.40 16.08
N MET A 41 4.54 -17.13 16.50
CA MET A 41 5.61 -16.15 16.31
C MET A 41 6.84 -16.40 17.19
N ASN A 42 6.83 -17.41 18.06
CA ASN A 42 8.01 -17.85 18.79
C ASN A 42 9.07 -18.47 17.86
N PHE A 43 8.67 -19.00 16.71
CA PHE A 43 9.58 -19.55 15.71
C PHE A 43 9.97 -18.48 14.68
N GLU A 44 11.26 -18.20 14.54
CA GLU A 44 11.77 -17.19 13.59
C GLU A 44 11.34 -17.47 12.14
N PHE A 45 11.35 -18.75 11.75
CA PHE A 45 10.88 -19.20 10.44
C PHE A 45 9.42 -18.77 10.16
N PHE A 46 8.56 -18.83 11.18
CA PHE A 46 7.17 -18.45 11.03
C PHE A 46 7.02 -16.93 10.82
N LYS A 47 7.84 -16.12 11.50
CA LYS A 47 7.85 -14.66 11.32
C LYS A 47 8.16 -14.27 9.86
N VAL A 48 9.12 -14.95 9.24
CA VAL A 48 9.48 -14.73 7.82
C VAL A 48 8.30 -15.04 6.90
N ILE A 49 7.62 -16.17 7.12
CA ILE A 49 6.45 -16.56 6.33
C ILE A 49 5.33 -15.52 6.46
N VAL A 50 5.03 -15.09 7.68
CA VAL A 50 4.00 -14.07 7.94
C VAL A 50 4.37 -12.74 7.28
N PHE A 51 5.65 -12.34 7.31
CA PHE A 51 6.12 -11.16 6.61
C PHE A 51 5.91 -11.26 5.08
N ILE A 52 6.22 -12.41 4.47
CA ILE A 52 5.98 -12.62 3.04
C ILE A 52 4.48 -12.52 2.72
N PHE A 53 3.62 -13.13 3.53
CA PHE A 53 2.18 -13.05 3.31
C PHE A 53 1.62 -11.64 3.47
N THR A 54 2.07 -10.89 4.47
CA THR A 54 1.66 -9.49 4.66
C THR A 54 2.11 -8.59 3.51
N LEU A 55 3.32 -8.80 2.97
CA LEU A 55 3.76 -8.15 1.73
C LEU A 55 2.81 -8.44 0.56
N ILE A 56 2.48 -9.72 0.33
CA ILE A 56 1.57 -10.12 -0.75
C ILE A 56 0.19 -9.50 -0.58
N ILE A 57 -0.38 -9.53 0.63
CA ILE A 57 -1.69 -8.96 0.93
C ILE A 57 -1.68 -7.46 0.67
N PHE A 58 -0.75 -6.73 1.28
CA PHE A 58 -0.69 -5.28 1.15
C PHE A 58 -0.53 -4.83 -0.31
N TYR A 59 0.43 -5.41 -1.03
CA TYR A 59 0.67 -5.05 -2.43
C TYR A 59 -0.47 -5.47 -3.36
N SER A 60 -1.16 -6.58 -3.07
CA SER A 60 -2.36 -6.98 -3.79
C SER A 60 -3.50 -5.97 -3.66
N LEU A 61 -3.70 -5.39 -2.46
CA LEU A 61 -4.69 -4.32 -2.28
C LEU A 61 -4.28 -3.04 -3.04
N MET A 62 -3.01 -2.65 -3.00
CA MET A 62 -2.50 -1.51 -3.75
C MET A 62 -2.65 -1.72 -5.28
N PHE A 63 -2.38 -2.94 -5.75
CA PHE A 63 -2.65 -3.34 -7.13
C PHE A 63 -4.13 -3.22 -7.47
N THR A 64 -5.02 -3.70 -6.60
CA THR A 64 -6.48 -3.66 -6.79
C THR A 64 -7.00 -2.22 -6.91
N ALA A 65 -6.44 -1.29 -6.13
CA ALA A 65 -6.81 0.12 -6.20
C ALA A 65 -6.56 0.71 -7.60
N GLY A 66 -5.37 0.45 -8.17
CA GLY A 66 -5.04 0.85 -9.54
C GLY A 66 -5.86 0.09 -10.60
N TYR A 67 -6.00 -1.22 -10.44
CA TYR A 67 -6.71 -2.08 -11.39
C TYR A 67 -8.17 -1.70 -11.59
N ARG A 68 -8.89 -1.43 -10.50
CA ARG A 68 -10.30 -1.01 -10.56
C ARG A 68 -10.51 0.30 -11.32
N ASP A 69 -9.54 1.21 -11.27
CA ASP A 69 -9.60 2.44 -12.03
C ASP A 69 -9.22 2.23 -13.49
N GLY A 70 -8.17 1.45 -13.76
CA GLY A 70 -7.76 1.09 -15.12
C GLY A 70 -8.89 0.42 -15.92
N ASP A 71 -9.59 -0.54 -15.31
CA ASP A 71 -10.77 -1.21 -15.92
C ASP A 71 -11.91 -0.22 -16.20
N ARG A 72 -12.17 0.71 -15.27
CA ARG A 72 -13.19 1.77 -15.47
C ARG A 72 -12.81 2.69 -16.62
N GLU A 73 -11.58 3.19 -16.64
CA GLU A 73 -11.11 4.10 -17.69
C GLU A 73 -11.14 3.44 -19.07
N GLN A 74 -10.74 2.16 -19.17
CA GLN A 74 -10.82 1.43 -20.43
C GLN A 74 -12.27 1.31 -20.94
N LYS A 75 -13.24 1.07 -20.05
CA LYS A 75 -14.67 1.05 -20.43
C LYS A 75 -15.12 2.40 -21.00
N TYR A 76 -14.67 3.52 -20.44
CA TYR A 76 -15.00 4.84 -20.97
C TYR A 76 -14.35 5.13 -22.33
N VAL A 77 -13.11 4.69 -22.54
CA VAL A 77 -12.40 4.82 -23.82
C VAL A 77 -13.06 3.96 -24.90
N ARG A 78 -13.37 2.69 -24.60
CA ARG A 78 -14.09 1.79 -25.54
C ARG A 78 -15.44 2.35 -25.97
N LEU A 79 -16.16 2.98 -25.04
CA LEU A 79 -17.45 3.62 -25.32
C LEU A 79 -17.30 4.99 -26.01
N HIS A 80 -16.09 5.40 -26.42
CA HIS A 80 -15.77 6.69 -27.03
C HIS A 80 -16.23 7.90 -26.19
N LYS A 81 -16.36 7.73 -24.87
CA LYS A 81 -16.81 8.77 -23.93
C LYS A 81 -15.66 9.64 -23.41
N ALA A 82 -14.41 9.24 -23.64
CA ALA A 82 -13.22 9.97 -23.21
C ALA A 82 -11.99 9.62 -24.07
N GLU A 83 -11.10 10.58 -24.27
CA GLU A 83 -9.77 10.38 -24.88
C GLU A 83 -8.88 9.50 -24.00
N PRO A 84 -7.86 8.81 -24.55
CA PRO A 84 -6.96 7.98 -23.76
C PRO A 84 -6.25 8.79 -22.64
N PRO A 85 -6.19 8.26 -21.40
CA PRO A 85 -5.59 8.94 -20.27
C PRO A 85 -4.05 9.02 -20.37
N LYS A 86 -3.46 9.98 -19.65
CA LYS A 86 -2.00 10.01 -19.41
C LYS A 86 -1.61 8.90 -18.43
N GLU A 87 -0.67 8.04 -18.82
CA GLU A 87 -0.20 6.88 -18.06
C GLU A 87 0.41 7.24 -16.68
N SER A 88 0.92 8.46 -16.51
CA SER A 88 1.67 8.87 -15.30
C SER A 88 0.81 9.20 -14.07
N LYS A 89 -0.53 9.25 -14.18
CA LYS A 89 -1.40 9.66 -13.06
C LYS A 89 -1.26 8.76 -11.84
N TRP A 90 -1.23 7.45 -12.03
CA TRP A 90 -1.15 6.47 -10.94
C TRP A 90 0.25 6.35 -10.33
N VAL A 91 1.29 6.73 -11.07
CA VAL A 91 2.63 6.90 -10.52
C VAL A 91 2.63 8.04 -9.50
N LEU A 92 2.03 9.19 -9.86
CA LEU A 92 1.94 10.35 -8.98
C LEU A 92 1.10 10.06 -7.73
N ILE A 93 -0.05 9.41 -7.89
CA ILE A 93 -0.88 8.97 -6.74
C ILE A 93 -0.07 8.03 -5.84
N GLY A 94 0.61 7.05 -6.43
CA GLY A 94 1.44 6.10 -5.70
C GLY A 94 2.56 6.78 -4.91
N ILE A 95 3.23 7.80 -5.47
CA ILE A 95 4.26 8.58 -4.79
C ILE A 95 3.67 9.32 -3.57
N ILE A 96 2.49 9.92 -3.70
CA ILE A 96 1.84 10.60 -2.56
C ILE A 96 1.47 9.58 -1.47
N LEU A 97 0.93 8.43 -1.84
CA LEU A 97 0.59 7.36 -0.88
C LEU A 97 1.84 6.82 -0.16
N MET A 98 2.94 6.64 -0.89
CA MET A 98 4.25 6.28 -0.33
C MET A 98 4.72 7.33 0.68
N ALA A 99 4.66 8.62 0.33
CA ALA A 99 5.06 9.71 1.23
C ALA A 99 4.24 9.73 2.53
N ILE A 100 2.93 9.43 2.46
CA ILE A 100 2.08 9.31 3.65
C ILE A 100 2.54 8.16 4.55
N MET A 101 2.89 7.01 3.98
CA MET A 101 3.36 5.84 4.74
C MET A 101 4.79 5.99 5.28
N PHE A 102 5.56 6.97 4.81
CA PHE A 102 6.86 7.27 5.41
C PHE A 102 6.69 8.05 6.72
N VAL A 103 5.56 8.74 6.93
CA VAL A 103 5.35 9.58 8.13
C VAL A 103 5.53 8.80 9.43
N PRO A 104 4.90 7.62 9.65
CA PRO A 104 5.06 6.91 10.92
C PRO A 104 6.50 6.39 11.12
N SER A 105 7.18 5.98 10.06
CA SER A 105 8.59 5.58 10.11
C SER A 105 9.52 6.77 10.40
N LEU A 106 9.23 7.94 9.85
CA LEU A 106 9.95 9.19 10.16
C LEU A 106 9.72 9.63 11.60
N LEU A 107 8.50 9.48 12.12
CA LEU A 107 8.20 9.76 13.53
C LEU A 107 9.01 8.84 14.45
N LEU A 108 9.12 7.54 14.14
CA LEU A 108 9.99 6.63 14.90
C LEU A 108 11.47 7.05 14.86
N LEU A 109 11.95 7.48 13.70
CA LEU A 109 13.33 7.95 13.56
C LEU A 109 13.59 9.22 14.37
N LEU A 110 12.65 10.16 14.35
CA LEU A 110 12.72 11.38 15.16
C LEU A 110 12.69 11.06 16.65
N ASP A 111 11.87 10.10 17.07
CA ASP A 111 11.77 9.64 18.45
C ASP A 111 13.12 9.09 18.94
N LYS A 112 13.77 8.25 18.11
CA LYS A 112 15.11 7.72 18.39
C LYS A 112 16.20 8.80 18.45
N LEU A 113 16.13 9.81 17.59
CA LEU A 113 17.15 10.87 17.52
C LEU A 113 16.99 11.95 18.59
N CYS A 114 15.75 12.32 18.91
CA CYS A 114 15.43 13.38 19.86
C CYS A 114 15.26 12.88 21.29
N GLY A 115 15.18 11.56 21.50
CA GLY A 115 15.00 10.95 22.81
C GLY A 115 13.69 11.39 23.47
N TRP A 116 12.58 11.39 22.72
CA TRP A 116 11.29 11.71 23.32
C TRP A 116 10.88 10.59 24.30
N TYR A 117 10.24 10.96 25.41
CA TYR A 117 9.91 10.04 26.50
C TYR A 117 8.80 9.03 26.17
N PHE A 118 8.16 9.14 25.01
CA PHE A 118 7.03 8.28 24.63
C PHE A 118 7.50 7.18 23.71
N ASP A 119 7.41 5.93 24.16
CA ASP A 119 7.71 4.77 23.34
C ASP A 119 6.64 4.56 22.25
N MET A 120 6.84 5.17 21.08
CA MET A 120 5.93 5.09 19.94
C MET A 120 6.04 3.75 19.18
N THR A 121 6.92 2.83 19.58
CA THR A 121 7.18 1.55 18.88
C THR A 121 5.90 0.72 18.76
N PHE A 122 5.10 0.67 19.82
CA PHE A 122 3.83 -0.07 19.81
C PHE A 122 2.79 0.56 18.86
N VAL A 123 2.67 1.89 18.90
CA VAL A 123 1.73 2.63 18.05
C VAL A 123 2.10 2.46 16.58
N HIS A 124 3.40 2.55 16.26
CA HIS A 124 3.90 2.31 14.91
C HIS A 124 3.52 0.92 14.39
N ARG A 125 3.66 -0.13 15.20
CA ARG A 125 3.32 -1.52 14.79
C ARG A 125 1.84 -1.71 14.46
N ILE A 126 0.95 -0.96 15.10
CA ILE A 126 -0.50 -1.01 14.81
C ILE A 126 -0.81 -0.28 13.50
N ILE A 127 -0.21 0.89 13.29
CA ILE A 127 -0.44 1.73 12.11
C ILE A 127 0.20 1.09 10.87
N ASP A 128 1.42 0.59 11.01
CA ASP A 128 2.23 -0.01 9.95
C ASP A 128 2.22 -1.54 10.00
N GLY A 129 1.02 -2.09 9.79
CA GLY A 129 0.79 -3.53 9.84
C GLY A 129 1.63 -4.35 8.85
N LEU A 130 2.01 -3.79 7.70
CA LEU A 130 2.91 -4.43 6.73
C LEU A 130 4.26 -4.79 7.36
N VAL A 131 4.78 -3.86 8.16
CA VAL A 131 6.13 -3.92 8.72
C VAL A 131 6.13 -4.57 10.10
N TYR A 132 4.97 -4.69 10.75
CA TYR A 132 4.82 -5.31 12.06
C TYR A 132 5.55 -6.67 12.19
N PRO A 133 5.35 -7.69 11.34
CA PRO A 133 6.06 -8.97 11.51
C PRO A 133 7.58 -8.83 11.34
N LEU A 134 8.05 -7.89 10.51
CA LEU A 134 9.48 -7.56 10.39
C LEU A 134 10.00 -6.88 11.67
N SER A 135 9.22 -5.97 12.26
CA SER A 135 9.60 -5.30 13.50
C SER A 135 9.77 -6.28 14.66
N LEU A 136 8.97 -7.35 14.72
CA LEU A 136 9.09 -8.42 15.71
C LEU A 136 10.33 -9.31 15.49
N MET A 137 10.97 -9.22 14.34
CA MET A 137 12.23 -9.91 14.04
C MET A 137 13.43 -9.04 14.39
N ILE A 138 13.42 -7.77 13.98
CA ILE A 138 14.57 -6.87 14.10
C ILE A 138 14.65 -6.26 15.50
N VAL A 139 13.50 -5.91 16.09
CA VAL A 139 13.41 -5.25 17.39
C VAL A 139 12.38 -6.02 18.25
N PRO A 140 12.75 -7.19 18.80
CA PRO A 140 11.81 -8.01 19.56
C PRO A 140 11.36 -7.34 20.86
N GLU A 141 12.21 -6.49 21.44
CA GLU A 141 11.86 -5.64 22.57
C GLU A 141 10.95 -4.51 22.08
N ASN A 142 9.89 -4.19 22.82
CA ASN A 142 8.96 -3.13 22.42
C ASN A 142 9.52 -1.71 22.67
N THR A 143 10.84 -1.58 22.82
CA THR A 143 11.51 -0.37 23.28
C THR A 143 12.31 0.30 22.18
N ILE A 144 12.18 1.62 22.07
CA ILE A 144 12.93 2.45 21.11
C ILE A 144 14.45 2.35 21.34
N ASP A 145 14.87 2.16 22.59
CA ASP A 145 16.28 2.09 22.96
C ASP A 145 17.01 0.91 22.31
N SER A 146 16.32 -0.22 22.16
CA SER A 146 16.85 -1.43 21.51
C SER A 146 16.91 -1.33 19.98
N MET A 147 16.23 -0.35 19.38
CA MET A 147 16.14 -0.19 17.93
C MET A 147 17.36 0.56 17.38
N ASP A 148 18.02 0.00 16.36
CA ASP A 148 19.05 0.68 15.59
C ASP A 148 18.48 1.81 14.71
N ILE A 149 19.29 2.85 14.47
CA ILE A 149 18.92 4.02 13.65
C ILE A 149 18.54 3.63 12.21
N PHE A 150 19.06 2.52 11.69
CA PHE A 150 18.77 2.05 10.34
C PHE A 150 17.39 1.40 10.19
N VAL A 151 16.78 0.96 11.27
CA VAL A 151 15.53 0.18 11.25
C VAL A 151 14.36 0.95 10.62
N PRO A 152 14.09 2.23 10.97
CA PRO A 152 13.06 3.02 10.29
C PRO A 152 13.27 3.16 8.78
N PHE A 153 14.52 3.15 8.30
CA PHE A 153 14.80 3.18 6.86
C PHE A 153 14.41 1.88 6.16
N ILE A 154 14.64 0.74 6.81
CA ILE A 154 14.19 -0.56 6.31
C ILE A 154 12.66 -0.57 6.20
N TYR A 155 11.96 -0.01 7.20
CA TYR A 155 10.51 0.09 7.20
C TYR A 155 9.98 0.95 6.03
N MET A 156 10.63 2.09 5.76
CA MET A 156 10.32 2.92 4.59
C MET A 156 10.54 2.17 3.27
N LEU A 157 11.63 1.38 3.17
CA LEU A 157 11.90 0.57 1.97
C LEU A 157 10.78 -0.44 1.71
N CYS A 158 10.15 -1.01 2.75
CA CYS A 158 9.02 -1.91 2.59
C CYS A 158 7.80 -1.26 1.91
N TYR A 159 7.65 0.07 2.00
CA TYR A 159 6.57 0.81 1.34
C TYR A 159 6.99 1.48 0.02
N ALA A 160 8.28 1.49 -0.31
CA ALA A 160 8.78 2.11 -1.54
C ALA A 160 8.23 1.45 -2.82
N GLY A 161 7.70 0.23 -2.74
CA GLY A 161 7.06 -0.46 -3.86
C GLY A 161 5.64 0.02 -4.20
N ILE A 162 5.02 0.88 -3.37
CA ILE A 162 3.63 1.36 -3.58
C ILE A 162 3.42 1.94 -4.99
N PRO A 163 4.26 2.86 -5.49
CA PRO A 163 4.07 3.45 -6.81
C PRO A 163 4.12 2.43 -7.95
N ALA A 164 4.99 1.44 -7.83
CA ALA A 164 5.10 0.36 -8.80
C ALA A 164 3.84 -0.52 -8.76
N ALA A 165 3.37 -0.92 -7.59
CA ALA A 165 2.18 -1.76 -7.45
C ALA A 165 0.90 -1.07 -7.96
N THR A 166 0.70 0.21 -7.64
CA THR A 166 -0.47 0.95 -8.11
C THR A 166 -0.43 1.20 -9.63
N HIS A 167 0.76 1.51 -10.17
CA HIS A 167 0.93 1.70 -11.61
C HIS A 167 0.74 0.41 -12.40
N LEU A 168 1.32 -0.70 -11.93
CA LEU A 168 1.11 -2.02 -12.53
C LEU A 168 -0.38 -2.40 -12.45
N GLY A 169 -1.02 -2.22 -11.30
CA GLY A 169 -2.46 -2.44 -11.15
C GLY A 169 -3.26 -1.72 -12.23
N TYR A 170 -3.02 -0.41 -12.37
CA TYR A 170 -3.66 0.40 -13.40
C TYR A 170 -3.39 -0.10 -14.83
N TYR A 171 -2.14 -0.37 -15.17
CA TYR A 171 -1.75 -0.87 -16.49
C TYR A 171 -2.43 -2.19 -16.84
N PHE A 172 -2.45 -3.15 -15.91
CA PHE A 172 -3.13 -4.44 -16.11
C PHE A 172 -4.65 -4.29 -16.21
N GLY A 173 -5.25 -3.37 -15.46
CA GLY A 173 -6.67 -3.04 -15.56
C GLY A 173 -7.03 -2.41 -16.90
N TYR A 174 -6.21 -1.47 -17.37
CA TYR A 174 -6.42 -0.76 -18.63
C TYR A 174 -6.17 -1.62 -19.88
N THR A 175 -5.20 -2.53 -19.81
CA THR A 175 -4.90 -3.46 -20.93
C THR A 175 -5.86 -4.65 -20.96
N GLN A 176 -6.73 -4.80 -19.95
CA GLN A 176 -7.66 -5.92 -19.84
C GLN A 176 -7.01 -7.31 -19.94
N LYS A 177 -5.76 -7.45 -19.46
CA LYS A 177 -5.06 -8.74 -19.47
C LYS A 177 -5.79 -9.85 -18.70
N PHE A 178 -6.69 -9.50 -17.78
CA PHE A 178 -7.53 -10.43 -17.03
C PHE A 178 -8.99 -10.44 -17.51
N ASN A 179 -9.27 -9.98 -18.74
CA ASN A 179 -10.62 -9.98 -19.28
C ASN A 179 -11.13 -11.41 -19.43
N LYS A 180 -12.22 -11.73 -18.72
CA LYS A 180 -12.79 -13.08 -18.67
C LYS A 180 -13.29 -13.52 -20.05
N ASP A 181 -13.79 -12.58 -20.85
CA ASP A 181 -14.31 -12.87 -22.18
C ASP A 181 -13.15 -13.26 -23.14
N ASP A 182 -12.04 -12.52 -23.15
CA ASP A 182 -10.90 -12.88 -24.00
C ASP A 182 -10.23 -14.19 -23.59
N ILE A 183 -10.28 -14.57 -22.31
CA ILE A 183 -9.72 -15.83 -21.80
C ILE A 183 -10.66 -17.02 -22.09
N MET A 184 -11.97 -16.80 -22.09
CA MET A 184 -12.97 -17.86 -22.26
C MET A 184 -13.30 -18.14 -23.73
N TYR A 185 -13.07 -17.17 -24.63
CA TYR A 185 -13.32 -17.28 -26.07
C TYR A 185 -12.05 -17.41 -26.93
N GLN A 186 -10.88 -17.61 -26.31
CA GLN A 186 -9.67 -18.13 -26.95
C GLN A 186 -9.72 -19.66 -27.01
#